data_AF-V6JRV6-F1
#
_entry.id   AF-V6JRV6-F1
#
_cell.length_a   1.000
_cell.length_b   1.000
_cell.length_c   1.000
_cell.angle_alpha   90.00
_cell.angle_beta   90.00
_cell.angle_gamma   90.00
#
_symmetry.space_group_name_H-M   'P 1'
#
loop_
_entity.id
_entity.type
_entity.pdbx_description
1 polymer ?
#
loop_
_entity_poly.entity_id
_entity_poly.type
_entity_poly.pdbx_seq_one_letter_code
_entity_poly.pdbx_strand_id
1 'polypeptide(L)'
;MSDSSPLPPVRLHPEPELARAALSTPLLSRAARLARWAGPDTRVDAGGGLVEEQLPAAADLLGLSGDDAAAYASEAWRVAVDTGLVEIVDEEAGTVRPGEELTLLTGGSPADALGVWLAALETVIADAGVPDLDDLVGALDEGGEVDFSSLDWDPEAEADFLDGVLGNLYLLTVSEDGSGDGPVPLPALAASMIVPDDMGEPTNDVLEQVSDAMMRLDDQFRMLEPVGLVEYQPVDEALMADADEEPAAPVDDTDVSRYGMVRLTPLGVYGLRARLLEAGFAAPAVGELADKGADALLDGT
;
A
#
# COMPACT_ATOMS: atom_id res chain seq x y z
N MET A 1 -18.38 -9.51 -19.67
CA MET A 1 -18.00 -10.73 -18.93
C MET A 1 -19.10 -10.98 -17.93
N SER A 2 -19.68 -12.17 -17.91
CA SER A 2 -20.84 -12.50 -17.08
C SER A 2 -20.58 -13.87 -16.49
N ASP A 3 -19.75 -13.86 -15.44
CA ASP A 3 -19.50 -14.96 -14.51
C ASP A 3 -18.76 -14.34 -13.31
N SER A 4 -19.46 -13.50 -12.54
CA SER A 4 -18.93 -12.98 -11.28
C SER A 4 -19.62 -13.69 -10.15
N SER A 5 -19.16 -14.92 -9.90
CA SER A 5 -19.47 -15.60 -8.65
C SER A 5 -19.06 -14.65 -7.50
N PRO A 6 -19.93 -14.42 -6.51
CA PRO A 6 -19.61 -13.51 -5.41
C PRO A 6 -18.36 -13.98 -4.68
N LEU A 7 -17.52 -13.04 -4.25
CA LEU A 7 -16.36 -13.34 -3.42
C LEU A 7 -16.81 -13.95 -2.09
N PRO A 8 -15.97 -14.77 -1.42
CA PRO A 8 -16.31 -15.32 -0.11
C PRO A 8 -16.65 -14.21 0.90
N PRO A 9 -17.66 -14.43 1.76
CA PRO A 9 -18.08 -13.42 2.71
C PRO A 9 -17.05 -13.23 3.81
N VAL A 10 -16.67 -11.98 4.07
CA VAL A 10 -15.63 -11.65 5.06
C VAL A 10 -16.21 -11.24 6.41
N ARG A 11 -15.53 -11.60 7.50
CA ARG A 11 -15.87 -11.13 8.85
C ARG A 11 -15.11 -9.84 9.14
N LEU A 12 -15.80 -8.71 9.13
CA LEU A 12 -15.21 -7.43 9.47
C LEU A 12 -15.18 -7.20 10.98
N HIS A 13 -14.14 -6.51 11.44
CA HIS A 13 -14.11 -5.95 12.77
C HIS A 13 -15.15 -4.82 12.91
N PRO A 14 -15.60 -4.53 14.14
CA PRO A 14 -16.48 -3.39 14.40
C PRO A 14 -15.86 -2.07 13.90
N GLU A 15 -16.67 -1.21 13.28
CA GLU A 15 -16.24 0.08 12.74
C GLU A 15 -15.45 0.96 13.75
N PRO A 16 -15.81 1.05 15.05
CA PRO A 16 -15.02 1.81 16.02
C PRO A 16 -13.64 1.22 16.32
N GLU A 17 -13.45 -0.09 16.13
CA GLU A 17 -12.14 -0.73 16.26
C GLU A 17 -11.28 -0.44 15.03
N LEU A 18 -11.86 -0.54 13.83
CA LEU A 18 -11.20 -0.20 12.57
C LEU A 18 -10.77 1.28 12.55
N ALA A 19 -11.65 2.20 12.95
CA ALA A 19 -11.31 3.62 13.01
C ALA A 19 -10.17 3.89 14.01
N ARG A 20 -10.13 3.18 15.14
CA ARG A 20 -9.01 3.28 16.09
C ARG A 20 -7.72 2.75 15.47
N ALA A 21 -7.79 1.64 14.74
CA ALA A 21 -6.64 1.08 14.03
C ALA A 21 -6.10 2.08 13.00
N ALA A 22 -6.98 2.66 12.17
CA ALA A 22 -6.66 3.70 11.19
C ALA A 22 -5.96 4.90 11.81
N LEU A 23 -6.51 5.45 12.90
CA LEU A 23 -5.92 6.59 13.62
C LEU A 23 -4.57 6.26 14.29
N SER A 24 -4.26 4.97 14.46
CA SER A 24 -3.00 4.51 15.05
C SER A 24 -1.93 4.16 14.02
N THR A 25 -2.24 4.20 12.71
CA THR A 25 -1.24 3.91 11.68
C THR A 25 -0.15 4.97 11.70
N PRO A 26 1.14 4.58 11.55
CA PRO A 26 2.24 5.53 11.56
C PRO A 26 2.04 6.67 10.56
N LEU A 27 1.63 6.36 9.34
CA LEU A 27 1.50 7.35 8.27
C LEU A 27 0.40 8.38 8.54
N LEU A 28 -0.82 7.94 8.86
CA LEU A 28 -1.94 8.86 9.11
C LEU A 28 -1.71 9.69 10.38
N SER A 29 -1.11 9.10 11.41
CA SER A 29 -0.72 9.83 12.63
C SER A 29 0.31 10.92 12.36
N ARG A 30 1.32 10.65 11.52
CA ARG A 30 2.31 11.64 11.09
C ARG A 30 1.67 12.74 10.24
N ALA A 31 0.87 12.38 9.24
CA ALA A 31 0.15 13.32 8.38
C ALA A 31 -0.73 14.28 9.21
N ALA A 32 -1.51 13.76 10.16
CA ALA A 32 -2.33 14.57 11.04
C ALA A 32 -1.50 15.48 11.99
N ARG A 33 -0.29 15.07 12.39
CA ARG A 33 0.62 15.92 13.18
C ARG A 33 1.18 17.06 12.33
N LEU A 34 1.58 16.79 11.09
CA LEU A 34 2.04 17.81 10.14
C LEU A 34 0.92 18.79 9.81
N ALA A 35 -0.31 18.30 9.58
CA ALA A 35 -1.47 19.14 9.33
C ALA A 35 -1.77 20.12 10.48
N ARG A 36 -1.57 19.70 11.74
CA ARG A 36 -1.69 20.58 12.92
C ARG A 36 -0.53 21.56 13.05
N TRP A 37 0.64 21.22 12.53
CA TRP A 37 1.82 22.08 12.54
C TRP A 37 1.78 23.13 11.42
N ALA A 38 1.17 22.77 10.28
CA ALA A 38 1.03 23.64 9.13
C ALA A 38 0.38 24.98 9.51
N GLY A 39 1.02 26.07 9.08
CA GLY A 39 0.56 27.42 9.36
C GLY A 39 0.99 28.40 8.27
N PRO A 40 0.79 29.72 8.48
CA PRO A 40 1.07 30.75 7.48
C PRO A 40 2.52 30.82 6.98
N ASP A 41 3.46 30.28 7.76
CA ASP A 41 4.88 30.24 7.45
C ASP A 41 5.32 28.93 6.76
N THR A 42 4.43 27.94 6.67
CA THR A 42 4.68 26.69 5.96
C THR A 42 4.63 26.94 4.45
N ARG A 43 5.64 26.44 3.74
CA ARG A 43 5.84 26.66 2.31
C ARG A 43 5.87 25.35 1.56
N VAL A 44 5.21 25.35 0.41
CA VAL A 44 5.23 24.23 -0.53
C VAL A 44 5.85 24.64 -1.86
N ASP A 45 6.40 23.66 -2.57
CA ASP A 45 6.84 23.80 -3.95
C ASP A 45 5.67 23.71 -4.95
N ALA A 46 5.99 23.72 -6.24
CA ALA A 46 5.00 23.67 -7.32
C ALA A 46 4.21 22.35 -7.37
N GLY A 47 4.72 21.27 -6.78
CA GLY A 47 4.05 19.98 -6.65
C GLY A 47 3.25 19.84 -5.34
N GLY A 48 3.19 20.89 -4.52
CA GLY A 48 2.56 20.82 -3.19
C GLY A 48 3.41 20.12 -2.13
N GLY A 49 4.64 19.72 -2.47
CA GLY A 49 5.61 19.13 -1.54
C GLY A 49 6.15 20.17 -0.57
N LEU A 50 6.50 19.75 0.65
CA LEU A 50 7.14 20.65 1.61
C LEU A 50 8.53 21.02 1.11
N VAL A 51 8.88 22.32 1.12
CA VAL A 51 10.20 22.77 0.67
C VAL A 51 11.32 22.12 1.48
N GLU A 52 12.46 21.85 0.84
CA GLU A 52 13.58 21.12 1.43
C GLU A 52 14.07 21.75 2.75
N GLU A 53 14.04 23.08 2.86
CA GLU A 53 14.47 23.79 4.06
C GLU A 53 13.58 23.53 5.28
N GLN A 54 12.34 23.08 5.07
CA GLN A 54 11.37 22.80 6.13
C GLN A 54 11.28 21.31 6.49
N LEU A 55 11.82 20.41 5.65
CA LEU A 55 11.82 18.96 5.92
C LEU A 55 12.51 18.58 7.25
N PRO A 56 13.68 19.15 7.62
CA PRO A 56 14.30 18.81 8.91
C PRO A 56 13.42 19.17 10.11
N ALA A 57 12.74 20.32 10.07
CA ALA A 57 11.83 20.74 11.14
C ALA A 57 10.59 19.86 11.23
N ALA A 58 10.06 19.40 10.08
CA ALA A 58 8.96 18.45 10.02
C ALA A 58 9.38 17.07 10.58
N ALA A 59 10.56 16.56 10.21
CA ALA A 59 11.11 15.33 10.75
C ALA A 59 11.31 15.39 12.27
N ASP A 60 11.90 16.48 12.78
CA ASP A 60 12.07 16.74 14.21
C ASP A 60 10.73 16.76 14.95
N LEU A 61 9.72 17.43 14.38
CA LEU A 61 8.36 17.45 14.94
C LEU A 61 7.79 16.03 15.07
N LEU A 62 8.00 15.19 14.05
CA LEU A 62 7.50 13.82 14.03
C LEU A 62 8.29 12.89 14.96
N GLY A 63 9.50 13.29 15.36
CA GLY A 63 10.43 12.49 16.16
C GLY A 63 11.16 11.45 15.32
N LEU A 64 11.36 11.72 14.03
CA LEU A 64 12.08 10.88 13.09
C LEU A 64 13.58 11.17 13.17
N SER A 65 14.40 10.15 12.93
CA SER A 65 15.87 10.24 12.98
C SER A 65 16.48 9.24 12.01
N GLY A 66 17.70 9.51 11.55
CA GLY A 66 18.37 8.71 10.53
C GLY A 66 18.28 9.36 9.15
N ASP A 67 18.85 8.70 8.15
CA ASP A 67 19.00 9.26 6.81
C ASP A 67 17.64 9.36 6.08
N ASP A 68 16.69 8.48 6.41
CA ASP A 68 15.33 8.46 5.82
C ASP A 68 14.35 9.44 6.49
N ALA A 69 14.77 10.16 7.53
CA ALA A 69 13.85 10.99 8.33
C ALA A 69 13.15 12.08 7.51
N ALA A 70 13.87 12.68 6.55
CA ALA A 70 13.31 13.66 5.63
C ALA A 70 12.34 13.04 4.62
N ALA A 71 12.65 11.83 4.12
CA ALA A 71 11.78 11.11 3.19
C ALA A 71 10.44 10.75 3.84
N TYR A 72 10.46 10.17 5.05
CA TYR A 72 9.23 9.87 5.80
C TYR A 72 8.42 11.12 6.19
N ALA A 73 9.08 12.27 6.41
CA ALA A 73 8.38 13.53 6.64
C ALA A 73 7.71 14.06 5.36
N SER A 74 8.39 13.93 4.21
CA SER A 74 7.86 14.29 2.90
C SER A 74 6.66 13.41 2.51
N GLU A 75 6.77 12.10 2.70
CA GLU A 75 5.70 11.12 2.49
C GLU A 75 4.45 11.49 3.31
N ALA A 76 4.61 11.70 4.62
CA ALA A 76 3.50 12.08 5.49
C ALA A 76 2.91 13.45 5.13
N TRP A 77 3.70 14.38 4.59
CA TRP A 77 3.24 15.67 4.11
C TRP A 77 2.35 15.53 2.88
N ARG A 78 2.82 14.77 1.87
CA ARG A 78 2.07 14.50 0.64
C ARG A 78 0.73 13.84 0.94
N VAL A 79 0.72 12.81 1.80
CA VAL A 79 -0.52 12.20 2.28
C VAL A 79 -1.42 13.23 2.98
N ALA A 80 -0.88 14.15 3.77
CA ALA A 80 -1.69 15.19 4.40
C ALA A 80 -2.35 16.13 3.38
N VAL A 81 -1.67 16.46 2.28
CA VAL A 81 -2.22 17.28 1.19
C VAL A 81 -3.27 16.50 0.40
N ASP A 82 -2.95 15.28 -0.03
CA ASP A 82 -3.83 14.47 -0.89
C ASP A 82 -5.12 14.03 -0.19
N THR A 83 -5.04 13.84 1.14
CA THR A 83 -6.23 13.54 1.96
C THR A 83 -6.98 14.77 2.43
N GLY A 84 -6.57 15.98 2.04
CA GLY A 84 -7.21 17.22 2.45
C GLY A 84 -7.06 17.56 3.95
N LEU A 85 -6.15 16.90 4.67
CA LEU A 85 -5.76 17.30 6.02
C LEU A 85 -5.04 18.66 6.00
N VAL A 86 -4.34 18.97 4.92
CA VAL A 86 -3.74 20.26 4.58
C VAL A 86 -4.32 20.73 3.25
N GLU A 87 -4.68 22.00 3.19
CA GLU A 87 -5.13 22.65 1.95
C GLU A 87 -4.11 23.69 1.51
N ILE A 88 -3.77 23.68 0.22
CA ILE A 88 -2.98 24.74 -0.42
C ILE A 88 -3.92 25.93 -0.68
N VAL A 89 -3.61 27.07 -0.08
CA VAL A 89 -4.44 28.29 -0.11
C VAL A 89 -4.07 29.18 -1.29
N ASP A 90 -2.79 29.19 -1.64
CA ASP A 90 -2.23 29.99 -2.73
C ASP A 90 -1.08 29.18 -3.36
N GLU A 91 -1.32 28.67 -4.56
CA GLU A 91 -0.34 27.88 -5.33
C GLU A 91 0.84 28.74 -5.79
N GLU A 92 0.61 30.02 -6.13
CA GLU A 92 1.68 30.93 -6.57
C GLU A 92 2.60 31.32 -5.40
N ALA A 93 2.02 31.54 -4.22
CA ALA A 93 2.76 31.86 -3.01
C ALA A 93 3.24 30.62 -2.22
N GLY A 94 2.78 29.42 -2.62
CA GLY A 94 3.05 28.15 -1.94
C GLY A 94 2.64 28.16 -0.48
N THR A 95 1.45 28.68 -0.15
CA THR A 95 0.97 28.77 1.26
C THR A 95 -0.14 27.78 1.54
N VAL A 96 -0.24 27.36 2.80
CA VAL A 96 -1.13 26.28 3.23
C VAL A 96 -1.90 26.63 4.51
N ARG A 97 -2.97 25.85 4.76
CA ARG A 97 -3.71 25.87 6.02
C ARG A 97 -4.17 24.46 6.39
N PRO A 98 -4.53 24.20 7.65
CA PRO A 98 -5.26 22.98 8.00
C PRO A 98 -6.58 22.89 7.22
N GLY A 99 -6.86 21.69 6.70
CA GLY A 99 -8.06 21.39 5.93
C GLY A 99 -9.23 20.86 6.75
N GLU A 100 -10.39 20.72 6.11
CA GLU A 100 -11.63 20.27 6.76
C GLU A 100 -11.53 18.82 7.27
N GLU A 101 -10.80 17.97 6.56
CA GLU A 101 -10.61 16.55 6.90
C GLU A 101 -9.89 16.37 8.25
N LEU A 102 -9.06 17.34 8.67
CA LEU A 102 -8.44 17.30 10.00
C LEU A 102 -9.48 17.43 11.12
N THR A 103 -10.58 18.15 10.87
CA THR A 103 -11.69 18.28 11.83
C THR A 103 -12.49 16.98 11.89
N LEU A 104 -12.74 16.34 10.75
CA LEU A 104 -13.40 15.04 10.66
C LEU A 104 -12.57 13.95 11.37
N LEU A 105 -11.26 13.92 11.13
CA LEU A 105 -10.35 12.96 11.76
C LEU A 105 -10.31 13.06 13.29
N THR A 106 -10.48 14.26 13.86
CA THR A 106 -10.34 14.51 15.30
C THR A 106 -11.66 14.63 16.07
N GLY A 107 -12.77 14.93 15.39
CA GLY A 107 -14.07 15.17 16.01
C GLY A 107 -15.26 14.49 15.33
N GLY A 108 -15.01 13.74 14.24
CA GLY A 108 -16.03 13.03 13.48
C GLY A 108 -16.43 11.67 14.05
N SER A 109 -17.23 10.96 13.28
CA SER A 109 -17.63 9.57 13.51
C SER A 109 -16.52 8.59 13.10
N PRO A 110 -16.59 7.31 13.54
CA PRO A 110 -15.67 6.27 13.07
C PRO A 110 -15.63 6.14 11.54
N ALA A 111 -16.77 6.24 10.87
CA ALA A 111 -16.86 6.27 9.40
C ALA A 111 -16.09 7.44 8.77
N ASP A 112 -16.14 8.63 9.37
CA ASP A 112 -15.39 9.79 8.86
C ASP A 112 -13.88 9.55 8.93
N ALA A 113 -13.38 9.01 10.05
CA ALA A 113 -11.97 8.65 10.18
C ALA A 113 -11.54 7.55 9.20
N LEU A 114 -12.42 6.58 8.93
CA LEU A 114 -12.18 5.55 7.92
C LEU A 114 -12.20 6.11 6.50
N GLY A 115 -13.02 7.12 6.21
CA GLY A 115 -13.02 7.82 4.94
C GLY A 115 -11.70 8.51 4.64
N VAL A 116 -11.16 9.25 5.62
CA VAL A 116 -9.83 9.88 5.49
C VAL A 116 -8.72 8.82 5.32
N TRP A 117 -8.81 7.71 6.07
CA TRP A 117 -7.86 6.62 5.93
C TRP A 117 -7.92 5.93 4.57
N LEU A 118 -9.12 5.73 4.01
CA LEU A 118 -9.28 5.19 2.65
C LEU A 118 -8.64 6.13 1.62
N ALA A 119 -8.84 7.45 1.73
CA ALA A 119 -8.15 8.41 0.87
C ALA A 119 -6.62 8.31 1.01
N ALA A 120 -6.09 8.15 2.22
CA ALA A 120 -4.65 7.95 2.44
C ALA A 120 -4.16 6.65 1.80
N LEU A 121 -4.94 5.57 1.89
CA LEU A 121 -4.63 4.28 1.27
C LEU A 121 -4.54 4.40 -0.25
N GLU A 122 -5.48 5.10 -0.88
CA GLU A 122 -5.47 5.34 -2.33
C GLU A 122 -4.19 6.06 -2.77
N THR A 123 -3.77 7.09 -2.03
CA THR A 123 -2.51 7.80 -2.29
C THR A 123 -1.31 6.85 -2.25
N VAL A 124 -1.22 6.02 -1.21
CA VAL A 124 -0.07 5.11 -1.03
C VAL A 124 -0.06 3.98 -2.07
N ILE A 125 -1.22 3.45 -2.45
CA ILE A 125 -1.30 2.45 -3.53
C ILE A 125 -0.84 3.05 -4.86
N ALA A 126 -1.23 4.30 -5.15
CA ALA A 126 -0.77 4.99 -6.35
C ALA A 126 0.75 5.19 -6.34
N ASP A 127 1.35 5.54 -5.19
CA ASP A 127 2.80 5.67 -5.08
C ASP A 127 3.53 4.34 -5.22
N ALA A 128 2.98 3.26 -4.66
CA ALA A 128 3.59 1.94 -4.71
C ALA A 128 3.68 1.39 -6.15
N GLY A 129 2.90 1.93 -7.09
CA GLY A 129 3.02 1.64 -8.51
C GLY A 129 4.10 2.45 -9.25
N VAL A 130 4.84 3.32 -8.55
CA VAL A 130 5.90 4.15 -9.14
C VAL A 130 7.27 3.49 -8.88
N PRO A 131 8.15 3.37 -9.90
CA PRO A 131 9.50 2.84 -9.74
C PRO A 131 10.36 3.67 -8.78
N ASP A 132 11.37 3.04 -8.17
CA ASP A 132 12.28 3.71 -7.25
C ASP A 132 13.17 4.76 -7.92
N LEU A 133 13.64 5.71 -7.11
CA LEU A 133 14.47 6.83 -7.56
C LEU A 133 15.79 6.38 -8.20
N ASP A 134 16.38 5.27 -7.75
CA ASP A 134 17.64 4.76 -8.32
C ASP A 134 17.46 4.30 -9.77
N ASP A 135 16.28 3.76 -10.12
CA ASP A 135 15.93 3.43 -11.50
C ASP A 135 15.69 4.70 -12.33
N LEU A 136 15.04 5.72 -11.75
CA LEU A 136 14.82 7.02 -12.40
C LEU A 136 16.12 7.80 -12.65
N VAL A 137 17.13 7.69 -11.78
CA VAL A 137 18.43 8.38 -11.95
C VAL A 137 19.17 7.90 -13.20
N GLY A 138 18.99 6.64 -13.60
CA GLY A 138 19.48 6.10 -14.87
C GLY A 138 18.78 6.66 -16.11
N ALA A 139 17.55 7.18 -15.95
CA ALA A 139 16.69 7.70 -17.01
C ALA A 139 16.65 9.24 -17.10
N LEU A 140 17.43 9.94 -16.27
CA LEU A 140 17.60 11.38 -16.38
C LEU A 140 18.33 11.73 -17.69
N ASP A 141 17.69 12.53 -18.53
CA ASP A 141 18.30 13.04 -19.75
C ASP A 141 19.31 14.18 -19.47
N GLU A 142 20.02 14.65 -20.51
CA GLU A 142 20.99 15.75 -20.38
C GLU A 142 20.34 17.09 -19.93
N GLY A 143 19.00 17.18 -19.92
CA GLY A 143 18.21 18.33 -19.50
C GLY A 143 17.66 18.25 -18.08
N GLY A 144 17.78 17.10 -17.41
CA GLY A 144 17.22 16.87 -16.07
C GLY A 144 15.72 16.53 -16.08
N GLU A 145 15.16 16.16 -17.24
CA GLU A 145 13.82 15.59 -17.34
C GLU A 145 13.93 14.06 -17.31
N VAL A 146 13.00 13.40 -16.63
CA VAL A 146 12.96 11.94 -16.54
C VAL A 146 12.35 11.41 -17.84
N ASP A 147 13.13 10.68 -18.64
CA ASP A 147 12.62 10.02 -19.83
C ASP A 147 11.96 8.69 -19.46
N PHE A 148 10.68 8.74 -19.07
CA PHE A 148 9.88 7.56 -18.75
C PHE A 148 9.81 6.54 -19.90
N SER A 149 10.01 6.97 -21.16
CA SER A 149 10.00 6.05 -22.30
C SER A 149 11.27 5.20 -22.40
N SER A 150 12.35 5.60 -21.71
CA SER A 150 13.60 4.84 -21.63
C SER A 150 13.59 3.76 -20.53
N LEU A 151 12.62 3.81 -19.61
CA LEU A 151 12.50 2.90 -18.47
C LEU A 151 11.74 1.61 -18.77
N ASP A 152 11.21 1.43 -20.01
CA ASP A 152 10.27 0.35 -20.36
C ASP A 152 9.08 0.21 -19.36
N TRP A 153 8.81 1.25 -18.58
CA TRP A 153 7.79 1.27 -17.53
C TRP A 153 6.41 1.61 -18.09
N ASP A 154 5.43 0.77 -17.78
CA ASP A 154 4.03 0.98 -18.09
C ASP A 154 3.24 1.18 -16.79
N PRO A 155 2.79 2.42 -16.49
CA PRO A 155 2.09 2.73 -15.24
C PRO A 155 0.74 2.00 -15.13
N GLU A 156 0.05 1.75 -16.25
CA GLU A 156 -1.22 1.02 -16.23
C GLU A 156 -0.97 -0.45 -15.90
N ALA A 157 0.06 -1.05 -16.50
CA ALA A 157 0.43 -2.44 -16.22
C ALA A 157 0.92 -2.63 -14.77
N GLU A 158 1.64 -1.65 -14.21
CA GLU A 158 2.11 -1.70 -12.83
C GLU A 158 0.94 -1.60 -11.83
N ALA A 159 0.01 -0.68 -12.08
CA ALA A 159 -1.21 -0.58 -11.29
C ALA A 159 -2.05 -1.87 -11.36
N ASP A 160 -2.26 -2.42 -12.56
CA ASP A 160 -2.98 -3.68 -12.76
C ASP A 160 -2.30 -4.86 -12.04
N PHE A 161 -0.96 -4.90 -12.04
CA PHE A 161 -0.21 -5.92 -11.31
C PHE A 161 -0.45 -5.81 -9.81
N LEU A 162 -0.29 -4.63 -9.22
CA LEU A 162 -0.47 -4.41 -7.78
C LEU A 162 -1.93 -4.65 -7.36
N ASP A 163 -2.91 -4.18 -8.12
CA ASP A 163 -4.33 -4.45 -7.87
C ASP A 163 -4.63 -5.96 -7.94
N GLY A 164 -4.02 -6.68 -8.88
CA GLY A 164 -4.10 -8.14 -8.99
C GLY A 164 -3.54 -8.85 -7.76
N VAL A 165 -2.36 -8.44 -7.29
CA VAL A 165 -1.70 -8.97 -6.08
C VAL A 165 -2.56 -8.72 -4.84
N LEU A 166 -3.06 -7.50 -4.65
CA LEU A 166 -3.91 -7.15 -3.51
C LEU A 166 -5.24 -7.90 -3.55
N GLY A 167 -5.85 -8.06 -4.72
CA GLY A 167 -7.06 -8.86 -4.91
C GLY A 167 -6.84 -10.34 -4.57
N ASN A 168 -5.72 -10.91 -5.01
CA ASN A 168 -5.36 -12.29 -4.68
C ASN A 168 -5.06 -12.46 -3.18
N LEU A 169 -4.35 -11.51 -2.57
CA LEU A 169 -4.09 -11.53 -1.13
C LEU A 169 -5.40 -11.44 -0.32
N TYR A 170 -6.36 -10.63 -0.77
CA TYR A 170 -7.71 -10.60 -0.19
C TYR A 170 -8.39 -11.97 -0.30
N LEU A 171 -8.38 -12.59 -1.49
CA LEU A 171 -8.93 -13.93 -1.72
C LEU A 171 -8.31 -15.00 -0.81
N LEU A 172 -6.98 -15.03 -0.69
CA LEU A 172 -6.26 -15.95 0.18
C LEU A 172 -6.59 -15.73 1.67
N THR A 173 -6.93 -14.50 2.05
CA THR A 173 -7.31 -14.15 3.43
C THR A 173 -8.75 -14.57 3.75
N VAL A 174 -9.68 -14.45 2.80
CA VAL A 174 -11.12 -14.72 3.04
C VAL A 174 -11.56 -16.15 2.72
N SER A 175 -10.78 -16.90 1.94
CA SER A 175 -11.11 -18.25 1.53
C SER A 175 -10.83 -19.28 2.63
N GLU A 176 -11.73 -20.27 2.82
CA GLU A 176 -11.55 -21.34 3.81
C GLU A 176 -10.34 -22.24 3.51
N ASP A 177 -9.97 -22.38 2.22
CA ASP A 177 -8.81 -23.13 1.74
C ASP A 177 -7.53 -22.28 1.57
N GLY A 178 -7.59 -20.97 1.90
CA GLY A 178 -6.46 -20.06 1.82
C GLY A 178 -5.49 -20.17 3.00
N SER A 179 -4.55 -19.23 3.12
CA SER A 179 -3.62 -19.15 4.27
C SER A 179 -4.35 -18.82 5.60
N GLY A 180 -5.63 -18.47 5.53
CA GLY A 180 -6.43 -18.07 6.68
C GLY A 180 -5.87 -16.79 7.31
N ASP A 181 -5.66 -16.79 8.63
CA ASP A 181 -5.02 -15.69 9.35
C ASP A 181 -3.47 -15.67 9.24
N GLY A 182 -2.88 -16.66 8.56
CA GLY A 182 -1.43 -16.83 8.45
C GLY A 182 -0.81 -15.98 7.33
N PRO A 183 0.46 -15.54 7.48
CA PRO A 183 1.14 -14.79 6.44
C PRO A 183 1.49 -15.64 5.22
N VAL A 184 1.51 -14.99 4.06
CA VAL A 184 1.81 -15.56 2.74
C VAL A 184 3.26 -15.23 2.37
N PRO A 185 4.07 -16.20 1.94
CA PRO A 185 5.40 -15.94 1.40
C PRO A 185 5.36 -15.13 0.10
N LEU A 186 6.24 -14.14 -0.05
CA LEU A 186 6.32 -13.37 -1.29
C LEU A 186 6.60 -14.21 -2.55
N PRO A 187 7.49 -15.23 -2.54
CA PRO A 187 7.68 -16.09 -3.71
C PRO A 187 6.40 -16.79 -4.15
N ALA A 188 5.56 -17.21 -3.21
CA ALA A 188 4.30 -17.88 -3.50
C ALA A 188 3.28 -16.89 -4.08
N LEU A 189 3.23 -15.67 -3.54
CA LEU A 189 2.36 -14.60 -4.04
C LEU A 189 2.77 -14.16 -5.45
N ALA A 190 4.06 -13.93 -5.70
CA ALA A 190 4.60 -13.61 -7.02
C ALA A 190 4.31 -14.74 -8.03
N ALA A 191 4.59 -16.00 -7.65
CA ALA A 191 4.32 -17.16 -8.50
C ALA A 191 2.84 -17.26 -8.89
N SER A 192 1.91 -16.96 -7.97
CA SER A 192 0.47 -17.01 -8.27
C SER A 192 0.00 -15.99 -9.30
N MET A 193 0.76 -14.93 -9.54
CA MET A 193 0.45 -13.91 -10.54
C MET A 193 1.08 -14.22 -11.91
N ILE A 194 2.20 -14.94 -11.93
CA ILE A 194 3.05 -15.12 -13.12
C ILE A 194 2.92 -16.52 -13.70
N VAL A 195 2.86 -17.54 -12.85
CA VAL A 195 2.86 -18.95 -13.28
C VAL A 195 1.45 -19.32 -13.72
N PRO A 196 1.23 -19.73 -14.99
CA PRO A 196 -0.08 -20.17 -15.46
C PRO A 196 -0.55 -21.43 -14.74
N ASP A 197 -1.84 -21.51 -14.41
CA ASP A 197 -2.44 -22.65 -13.69
C ASP A 197 -2.26 -24.01 -14.39
N ASP A 198 -2.10 -24.03 -15.72
CA ASP A 198 -1.94 -25.24 -16.54
C ASP A 198 -0.47 -25.57 -16.87
N MET A 199 0.48 -24.77 -16.37
CA MET A 199 1.90 -25.02 -16.54
C MET A 199 2.36 -26.18 -15.64
N GLY A 200 3.25 -27.03 -16.19
CA GLY A 200 3.91 -28.09 -15.44
C GLY A 200 5.01 -27.54 -14.52
N GLU A 201 6.27 -27.85 -14.83
CA GLU A 201 7.41 -27.23 -14.13
C GLU A 201 7.68 -25.84 -14.74
N PRO A 202 7.81 -24.77 -13.92
CA PRO A 202 8.18 -23.44 -14.40
C PRO A 202 9.51 -23.46 -15.16
N THR A 203 9.59 -22.75 -16.27
CA THR A 203 10.85 -22.55 -17.00
C THR A 203 11.76 -21.59 -16.25
N ASN A 204 13.06 -21.60 -16.55
CA ASN A 204 14.02 -20.65 -15.94
C ASN A 204 13.58 -19.19 -16.12
N ASP A 205 13.11 -18.82 -17.32
CA ASP A 205 12.62 -17.48 -17.62
C ASP A 205 11.42 -17.07 -16.75
N VAL A 206 10.57 -18.04 -16.35
CA VAL A 206 9.44 -17.79 -15.44
C VAL A 206 9.93 -17.65 -13.99
N LEU A 207 10.92 -18.45 -13.59
CA LEU A 207 11.52 -18.34 -12.25
C LEU A 207 12.24 -17.00 -12.05
N GLU A 208 12.89 -16.48 -13.10
CA GLU A 208 13.49 -15.14 -13.11
C GLU A 208 12.41 -14.07 -12.91
N GLN A 209 11.34 -14.09 -13.70
CA GLN A 209 10.20 -13.17 -13.52
C GLN A 209 9.57 -13.22 -12.14
N VAL A 210 9.43 -14.42 -11.55
CA VAL A 210 8.93 -14.58 -10.18
C VAL A 210 9.87 -13.94 -9.16
N SER A 211 11.18 -14.01 -9.39
CA SER A 211 12.19 -13.40 -8.51
C SER A 211 12.15 -11.87 -8.61
N ASP A 212 12.03 -11.33 -9.83
CA ASP A 212 11.89 -9.89 -10.06
C ASP A 212 10.60 -9.35 -9.42
N ALA A 213 9.48 -10.03 -9.62
CA ALA A 213 8.21 -9.65 -9.00
C ALA A 213 8.23 -9.77 -7.47
N MET A 214 8.96 -10.73 -6.92
CA MET A 214 9.14 -10.85 -5.48
C MET A 214 9.88 -9.64 -4.90
N MET A 215 10.96 -9.19 -5.55
CA MET A 215 11.69 -7.99 -5.11
C MET A 215 10.85 -6.74 -5.24
N ARG A 216 10.13 -6.57 -6.35
CA ARG A 216 9.17 -5.47 -6.50
C ARG A 216 8.11 -5.46 -5.40
N LEU A 217 7.58 -6.63 -5.03
CA LEU A 217 6.63 -6.77 -3.93
C LEU A 217 7.24 -6.42 -2.56
N ASP A 218 8.53 -6.70 -2.34
CA ASP A 218 9.22 -6.31 -1.10
C ASP A 218 9.17 -4.79 -0.91
N ASP A 219 9.50 -4.02 -1.94
CA ASP A 219 9.47 -2.56 -1.88
C ASP A 219 8.04 -1.99 -1.80
N GLN A 220 7.10 -2.56 -2.57
CA GLN A 220 5.69 -2.20 -2.49
C GLN A 220 5.09 -2.43 -1.10
N PHE A 221 5.37 -3.56 -0.46
CA PHE A 221 4.83 -3.84 0.87
C PHE A 221 5.50 -3.02 1.98
N ARG A 222 6.77 -2.61 1.83
CA ARG A 222 7.40 -1.63 2.72
C ARG A 222 6.66 -0.29 2.69
N MET A 223 6.17 0.14 1.53
CA MET A 223 5.35 1.36 1.40
C MET A 223 3.93 1.19 1.96
N LEU A 224 3.34 0.00 1.83
CA LEU A 224 1.95 -0.26 2.27
C LEU A 224 1.82 -0.59 3.77
N GLU A 225 2.89 -1.00 4.45
CA GLU A 225 2.87 -1.29 5.89
C GLU A 225 2.57 -0.03 6.74
N PRO A 226 3.20 1.15 6.54
CA PRO A 226 2.95 2.35 7.33
C PRO A 226 1.52 2.88 7.29
N VAL A 227 0.77 2.64 6.21
CA VAL A 227 -0.66 2.98 6.12
C VAL A 227 -1.55 1.92 6.77
N GLY A 228 -0.98 0.79 7.20
CA GLY A 228 -1.66 -0.27 7.93
C GLY A 228 -2.47 -1.22 7.05
N LEU A 229 -2.21 -1.27 5.74
CA LEU A 229 -2.85 -2.22 4.84
C LEU A 229 -2.38 -3.64 5.16
N VAL A 230 -1.08 -3.82 5.33
CA VAL A 230 -0.43 -5.12 5.56
C VAL A 230 0.37 -5.11 6.87
N GLU A 231 0.52 -6.31 7.45
CA GLU A 231 1.66 -6.62 8.29
C GLU A 231 2.69 -7.33 7.42
N TYR A 232 3.92 -6.82 7.44
CA TYR A 232 4.95 -7.19 6.49
C TYR A 232 6.26 -7.58 7.19
N GLN A 233 6.88 -8.64 6.71
CA GLN A 233 8.25 -9.02 7.05
C GLN A 233 9.09 -8.88 5.76
N PRO A 234 10.08 -7.96 5.72
CA PRO A 234 10.97 -7.78 4.59
C PRO A 234 11.76 -9.02 4.19
N VAL A 235 12.20 -9.04 2.93
CA VAL A 235 13.21 -10.00 2.46
C VAL A 235 14.50 -9.78 3.24
N ASP A 236 15.14 -10.87 3.66
CA ASP A 236 16.44 -10.81 4.33
C ASP A 236 17.53 -10.40 3.33
N GLU A 237 18.04 -9.18 3.45
CA GLU A 237 19.09 -8.62 2.60
C GLU A 237 20.36 -9.50 2.53
N ALA A 238 20.62 -10.32 3.55
CA ALA A 238 21.74 -11.27 3.51
C ALA A 238 21.58 -12.31 2.39
N LEU A 239 20.34 -12.69 2.03
CA LEU A 239 20.09 -13.56 0.88
C LEU A 239 20.44 -12.89 -0.46
N MET A 240 20.37 -11.56 -0.52
CA MET A 240 20.65 -10.77 -1.72
C MET A 240 22.15 -10.49 -1.87
N ALA A 241 22.89 -10.41 -0.76
CA ALA A 241 24.33 -10.17 -0.73
C ALA A 241 25.18 -11.40 -1.12
N ASP A 242 24.61 -12.61 -1.05
CA ASP A 242 25.33 -13.89 -1.19
C ASP A 242 25.48 -14.40 -2.64
N ALA A 243 25.05 -13.64 -3.67
CA ALA A 243 25.18 -14.08 -5.07
C ALA A 243 26.64 -14.11 -5.59
N ASP A 244 27.57 -13.41 -4.92
CA ASP A 244 28.98 -13.27 -5.33
C ASP A 244 30.00 -14.00 -4.42
N GLU A 245 29.60 -14.55 -3.26
CA GLU A 245 30.47 -15.33 -2.36
C GLU A 245 29.92 -16.73 -2.09
N GLU A 246 30.79 -17.74 -2.11
CA GLU A 246 30.42 -19.14 -1.95
C GLU A 246 29.79 -19.38 -0.55
N PRO A 247 28.57 -19.92 -0.46
CA PRO A 247 27.72 -19.80 0.73
C PRO A 247 28.39 -20.38 1.98
N ALA A 248 28.51 -19.55 3.01
CA ALA A 248 29.02 -19.95 4.31
C ALA A 248 27.93 -20.69 5.10
N ALA A 249 27.76 -21.97 4.75
CA ALA A 249 26.90 -23.01 5.32
C ALA A 249 25.74 -23.42 4.39
N PRO A 250 25.37 -24.72 4.38
CA PRO A 250 24.18 -25.15 3.65
C PRO A 250 22.95 -24.44 4.23
N VAL A 251 22.30 -23.64 3.40
CA VAL A 251 20.96 -23.13 3.64
C VAL A 251 20.05 -24.34 3.82
N ASP A 252 19.28 -24.38 4.90
CA ASP A 252 18.16 -25.31 5.00
C ASP A 252 17.10 -24.80 4.02
N ASP A 253 16.69 -25.61 3.04
CA ASP A 253 15.68 -25.30 2.01
C ASP A 253 14.29 -24.94 2.59
N THR A 254 14.18 -24.75 3.92
CA THR A 254 12.93 -24.64 4.67
C THR A 254 12.67 -23.30 5.35
N ASP A 255 13.60 -22.32 5.35
CA ASP A 255 13.29 -21.01 5.95
C ASP A 255 12.70 -20.01 4.94
N VAL A 256 11.51 -20.37 4.44
CA VAL A 256 10.71 -19.57 3.51
C VAL A 256 10.45 -18.15 4.03
N SER A 257 10.52 -17.94 5.35
CA SER A 257 10.29 -16.64 5.97
C SER A 257 11.37 -15.60 5.67
N ARG A 258 12.57 -16.03 5.26
CA ARG A 258 13.65 -15.13 4.84
C ARG A 258 13.39 -14.48 3.48
N TYR A 259 12.49 -15.05 2.68
CA TYR A 259 12.08 -14.49 1.38
C TYR A 259 10.90 -13.50 1.51
N GLY A 260 10.67 -12.99 2.71
CA GLY A 260 9.60 -12.04 2.98
C GLY A 260 8.23 -12.70 3.15
N MET A 261 7.42 -12.11 4.04
CA MET A 261 6.10 -12.62 4.41
C MET A 261 5.11 -11.46 4.53
N VAL A 262 3.89 -11.64 4.03
CA VAL A 262 2.86 -10.59 4.07
C VAL A 262 1.51 -11.13 4.51
N ARG A 263 0.75 -10.34 5.27
CA ARG A 263 -0.67 -10.60 5.54
C ARG A 263 -1.45 -9.31 5.59
N LEU A 264 -2.74 -9.37 5.24
CA LEU A 264 -3.62 -8.23 5.46
C LEU A 264 -3.88 -8.03 6.95
N THR A 265 -3.90 -6.77 7.37
CA THR A 265 -4.45 -6.42 8.69
C THR A 265 -5.99 -6.44 8.61
N PRO A 266 -6.71 -6.47 9.75
CA PRO A 266 -8.16 -6.27 9.73
C PRO A 266 -8.59 -4.96 9.06
N LEU A 267 -7.76 -3.92 9.15
CA LEU A 267 -7.97 -2.64 8.49
C LEU A 267 -7.72 -2.75 6.98
N GLY A 268 -6.69 -3.48 6.56
CA GLY A 268 -6.43 -3.77 5.15
C GLY A 268 -7.54 -4.57 4.48
N VAL A 269 -8.10 -5.57 5.17
CA VAL A 269 -9.29 -6.31 4.70
C VAL A 269 -10.48 -5.37 4.48
N TYR A 270 -10.72 -4.43 5.39
CA TYR A 270 -11.75 -3.41 5.23
C TYR A 270 -11.47 -2.51 4.01
N GLY A 271 -10.24 -2.03 3.85
CA GLY A 271 -9.83 -1.16 2.74
C GLY A 271 -9.97 -1.83 1.38
N LEU A 272 -9.43 -3.04 1.22
CA LEU A 272 -9.54 -3.78 -0.04
C LEU A 272 -10.99 -4.17 -0.35
N ARG A 273 -11.80 -4.50 0.66
CA ARG A 273 -13.24 -4.71 0.44
C ARG A 273 -13.91 -3.45 -0.09
N ALA A 274 -13.60 -2.27 0.46
CA ALA A 274 -14.16 -1.01 -0.02
C ALA A 274 -13.79 -0.76 -1.49
N ARG A 275 -12.51 -0.93 -1.86
CA ARG A 275 -12.04 -0.84 -3.25
C ARG A 275 -12.73 -1.83 -4.18
N LEU A 276 -12.86 -3.10 -3.78
CA LEU A 276 -13.55 -4.13 -4.57
C LEU A 276 -15.02 -3.75 -4.83
N LEU A 277 -15.72 -3.23 -3.83
CA LEU A 277 -17.10 -2.77 -3.99
C LEU A 277 -17.20 -1.57 -4.93
N GLU A 278 -16.26 -0.62 -4.86
CA GLU A 278 -16.19 0.53 -5.76
C GLU A 278 -15.91 0.13 -7.20
N ALA A 279 -15.04 -0.87 -7.40
CA ALA A 279 -14.77 -1.51 -8.69
C ALA A 279 -15.92 -2.40 -9.20
N GLY A 280 -17.00 -2.56 -8.42
CA GLY A 280 -18.21 -3.29 -8.81
C GLY A 280 -18.18 -4.80 -8.55
N PHE A 281 -17.19 -5.31 -7.81
CA PHE A 281 -17.16 -6.69 -7.36
C PHE A 281 -18.12 -6.93 -6.19
N ALA A 282 -18.74 -8.11 -6.16
CA ALA A 282 -19.55 -8.54 -5.03
C ALA A 282 -18.65 -9.09 -3.91
N ALA A 283 -18.35 -8.26 -2.90
CA ALA A 283 -17.55 -8.61 -1.72
C ALA A 283 -18.40 -8.58 -0.43
N PRO A 284 -19.26 -9.59 -0.18
CA PRO A 284 -20.18 -9.56 0.95
C PRO A 284 -19.47 -9.61 2.31
N ALA A 285 -20.04 -8.97 3.33
CA ALA A 285 -19.64 -9.16 4.72
C ALA A 285 -20.56 -10.16 5.43
N VAL A 286 -20.01 -10.91 6.38
CA VAL A 286 -20.80 -11.82 7.22
C VAL A 286 -21.85 -11.02 8.00
N GLY A 287 -23.12 -11.41 7.85
CA GLY A 287 -24.25 -10.73 8.49
C GLY A 287 -24.90 -9.64 7.62
N GLU A 288 -24.28 -9.22 6.52
CA GLU A 288 -24.84 -8.19 5.61
C GLU A 288 -26.14 -8.64 4.92
N LEU A 289 -26.29 -9.95 4.73
CA LEU A 289 -27.48 -10.57 4.16
C LEU A 289 -28.46 -11.10 5.23
N ALA A 290 -28.16 -10.92 6.53
CA ALA A 290 -28.98 -11.49 7.60
C ALA A 290 -30.42 -10.96 7.62
N ASP A 291 -30.62 -9.72 7.15
CA ASP A 291 -31.94 -9.08 7.03
C ASP A 291 -32.54 -9.19 5.63
N LYS A 292 -31.86 -9.85 4.68
CA LYS A 292 -32.33 -10.03 3.29
C LYS A 292 -33.12 -11.34 3.12
N GLY A 293 -34.03 -11.34 2.15
CA GLY A 293 -34.85 -12.50 1.81
C GLY A 293 -34.04 -13.64 1.16
N ALA A 294 -34.63 -14.84 1.10
CA ALA A 294 -34.00 -16.02 0.51
C ALA A 294 -33.69 -15.87 -0.99
N ASP A 295 -34.39 -14.99 -1.69
CA ASP A 295 -34.11 -14.58 -3.07
C ASP A 295 -32.72 -13.96 -3.22
N ALA A 296 -32.30 -13.08 -2.30
CA ALA A 296 -30.96 -12.48 -2.32
C ALA A 296 -29.81 -13.46 -2.04
N LEU A 297 -30.12 -14.64 -1.48
CA LEU A 297 -29.13 -15.70 -1.23
C LEU A 297 -29.04 -16.71 -2.39
N LEU A 298 -30.05 -16.76 -3.26
CA LEU A 298 -30.15 -17.73 -4.36
C LEU A 298 -29.67 -17.17 -5.70
N ASP A 299 -29.59 -15.84 -5.85
CA ASP A 299 -29.04 -15.19 -7.06
C ASP A 299 -27.50 -15.19 -7.12
N GLY A 300 -26.82 -15.78 -6.12
CA GLY A 300 -25.35 -15.86 -6.01
C GLY A 300 -24.73 -17.23 -6.31
N THR A 301 -25.49 -18.18 -6.90
CA THR A 301 -25.01 -19.50 -7.36
C THR A 301 -25.05 -19.62 -8.87
#